data_AF-A0A961ZFF3-F1
#
_entry.id   AF-A0A961ZFF3-F1
#
_cell.length_a   1.000
_cell.length_b   1.000
_cell.length_c   1.000
_cell.angle_alpha   90.00
_cell.angle_beta   90.00
_cell.angle_gamma   90.00
#
_symmetry.space_group_name_H-M   'P 1'
#
loop_
_entity.id
_entity.type
_entity.pdbx_description
1 polymer ?
#
loop_
_entity_poly.entity_id
_entity_poly.type
_entity_poly.pdbx_seq_one_letter_code
_entity_poly.pdbx_strand_id
1 'polypeptide(L)'
;AAKKAAPKKAEAEEAPKPAAAPAKAASATATEGVIDDLKLISGVGPALEKKLNALGITSLKQVAEFDAAETERVDAELNFKGRIEREDWIQQAKDLLAGKPPRAKSANK
;
A
#
# COMPACT_ATOMS: atom_id res chain seq x y z
N ALA A 1 -14.21 63.44 13.80
CA ALA A 1 -13.44 63.21 12.56
C ALA A 1 -12.27 62.28 12.91
N ALA A 2 -12.00 61.13 12.29
CA ALA A 2 -12.18 60.62 10.90
C ALA A 2 -11.07 61.04 9.91
N LYS A 3 -10.54 60.04 9.17
CA LYS A 3 -9.39 60.04 8.20
C LYS A 3 -8.00 60.16 8.89
N LYS A 4 -6.88 59.61 8.38
CA LYS A 4 -6.45 59.11 7.04
C LYS A 4 -5.28 58.10 7.22
N ALA A 5 -5.00 57.06 6.41
CA ALA A 5 -5.75 56.19 5.48
C ALA A 5 -4.84 55.00 5.03
N ALA A 6 -5.39 53.92 4.46
CA ALA A 6 -4.65 52.86 3.73
C ALA A 6 -4.26 53.35 2.28
N PRO A 7 -3.37 52.70 1.46
CA PRO A 7 -3.48 51.27 1.07
C PRO A 7 -2.19 50.49 0.61
N LYS A 8 -2.39 49.18 0.33
CA LYS A 8 -1.74 48.31 -0.70
C LYS A 8 -0.21 48.08 -0.77
N LYS A 9 0.17 46.81 -0.50
CA LYS A 9 0.82 45.84 -1.42
C LYS A 9 0.55 44.43 -0.81
N ALA A 10 -0.16 43.49 -1.45
CA ALA A 10 0.29 42.53 -2.49
C ALA A 10 1.59 41.79 -2.08
N GLU A 11 1.70 40.46 -2.19
CA GLU A 11 1.20 39.56 -3.26
C GLU A 11 1.29 38.06 -2.86
N ALA A 12 0.50 37.17 -3.51
CA ALA A 12 0.57 35.69 -3.54
C ALA A 12 0.47 34.92 -2.17
N GLU A 13 -0.04 33.68 -2.06
CA GLU A 13 -0.46 32.61 -2.99
C GLU A 13 -1.54 31.78 -2.23
N GLU A 14 -2.80 31.64 -2.66
CA GLU A 14 -3.37 30.79 -3.72
C GLU A 14 -3.13 29.25 -3.63
N ALA A 15 -3.88 28.59 -2.73
CA ALA A 15 -4.45 27.24 -2.91
C ALA A 15 -3.47 26.03 -3.05
N PRO A 16 -3.94 24.76 -3.17
CA PRO A 16 -5.27 24.21 -2.93
C PRO A 16 -5.31 23.04 -1.91
N LYS A 17 -6.51 22.50 -1.67
CA LYS A 17 -6.68 21.12 -1.17
C LYS A 17 -6.19 20.11 -2.23
N PRO A 18 -5.43 19.06 -1.87
CA PRO A 18 -5.33 17.88 -2.71
C PRO A 18 -6.49 16.93 -2.38
N ALA A 19 -7.62 17.11 -3.07
CA ALA A 19 -8.56 16.02 -3.31
C ALA A 19 -8.24 15.46 -4.71
N ALA A 20 -7.27 14.55 -4.80
CA ALA A 20 -6.85 13.95 -6.06
C ALA A 20 -6.21 12.56 -5.85
N ALA A 21 -7.05 11.53 -5.84
CA ALA A 21 -6.77 10.40 -6.73
C ALA A 21 -7.16 10.90 -8.14
N PRO A 22 -6.36 10.63 -9.20
CA PRO A 22 -6.10 9.25 -9.59
C PRO A 22 -4.69 8.92 -10.14
N ALA A 23 -4.39 7.61 -10.08
CA ALA A 23 -3.66 6.83 -11.08
C ALA A 23 -2.20 7.20 -11.47
N LYS A 24 -1.30 6.33 -11.01
CA LYS A 24 -0.44 5.48 -11.85
C LYS A 24 0.58 6.18 -12.80
N ALA A 25 1.81 6.33 -12.32
CA ALA A 25 2.99 5.83 -13.06
C ALA A 25 4.26 5.75 -12.17
N ALA A 26 5.00 4.64 -12.36
CA ALA A 26 6.45 4.54 -12.20
C ALA A 26 7.14 5.03 -10.89
N SER A 27 7.10 4.18 -9.86
CA SER A 27 8.37 3.65 -9.32
C SER A 27 8.64 2.28 -9.93
N ALA A 28 8.76 2.26 -11.26
CA ALA A 28 9.35 1.15 -11.99
C ALA A 28 10.88 1.21 -11.87
N THR A 29 11.38 1.22 -10.63
CA THR A 29 12.68 0.61 -10.35
C THR A 29 12.45 -0.89 -10.50
N ALA A 30 12.56 -1.35 -11.73
CA ALA A 30 12.67 -2.77 -12.05
C ALA A 30 14.05 -3.24 -11.60
N THR A 31 14.26 -3.34 -10.28
CA THR A 31 15.23 -4.29 -9.72
C THR A 31 14.72 -5.68 -10.01
N GLU A 32 15.05 -6.15 -11.22
CA GLU A 32 15.14 -7.55 -11.64
C GLU A 32 14.15 -8.51 -10.96
N GLY A 33 12.87 -8.40 -11.32
CA GLY A 33 11.96 -9.54 -11.40
C GLY A 33 11.89 -10.47 -10.19
N VAL A 34 12.19 -9.98 -8.98
CA VAL A 34 11.91 -10.72 -7.75
C VAL A 34 10.39 -10.66 -7.55
N ILE A 35 9.72 -11.60 -8.21
CA ILE A 35 8.43 -12.09 -7.79
C ILE A 35 8.71 -12.74 -6.43
N ASP A 36 8.65 -11.93 -5.38
CA ASP A 36 8.79 -12.45 -4.03
C ASP A 36 7.68 -13.50 -3.83
N ASP A 37 8.02 -14.62 -3.20
CA ASP A 37 6.99 -15.56 -2.74
C ASP A 37 6.09 -14.83 -1.73
N LEU A 38 4.95 -14.30 -2.17
CA LEU A 38 3.96 -13.70 -1.27
C LEU A 38 3.48 -14.73 -0.24
N LYS A 39 3.60 -16.03 -0.57
CA LYS A 39 3.48 -17.19 0.33
C LYS A 39 4.36 -17.16 1.58
N LEU A 40 5.36 -16.27 1.66
CA LEU A 40 6.19 -16.04 2.86
C LEU A 40 5.41 -15.32 3.98
N ILE A 41 4.28 -14.67 3.65
CA ILE A 41 3.33 -14.07 4.59
C ILE A 41 2.34 -15.15 5.08
N SER A 42 2.14 -15.27 6.40
CA SER A 42 1.12 -16.14 6.99
C SER A 42 -0.27 -15.76 6.51
N GLY A 43 -1.02 -16.76 6.05
CA GLY A 43 -2.34 -16.59 5.45
C GLY A 43 -2.32 -16.45 3.93
N VAL A 44 -1.18 -16.17 3.29
CA VAL A 44 -1.06 -16.20 1.82
C VAL A 44 -0.76 -17.62 1.34
N GLY A 45 -1.78 -18.32 0.87
CA GLY A 45 -1.60 -19.60 0.17
C GLY A 45 -1.26 -19.43 -1.33
N PRO A 46 -0.85 -20.51 -2.03
CA PRO A 46 -0.59 -20.46 -3.48
C PRO A 46 -1.83 -20.08 -4.33
N ALA A 47 -3.05 -20.32 -3.82
CA ALA A 47 -4.28 -19.84 -4.45
C ALA A 47 -4.50 -18.33 -4.28
N LEU A 48 -3.98 -17.75 -3.19
CA LEU A 48 -4.10 -16.33 -2.87
C LEU A 48 -3.04 -15.51 -3.58
N GLU A 49 -1.80 -15.98 -3.64
CA GLU A 49 -0.77 -15.40 -4.50
C GLU A 49 -1.24 -15.27 -5.95
N LYS A 50 -1.90 -16.29 -6.52
CA LYS A 50 -2.47 -16.19 -7.87
C LYS A 50 -3.51 -15.07 -8.01
N LYS A 51 -4.32 -14.82 -6.98
CA LYS A 51 -5.26 -13.69 -6.96
C LYS A 51 -4.53 -12.34 -6.83
N LEU A 52 -3.58 -12.24 -5.91
CA LEU A 52 -2.75 -11.04 -5.70
C LEU A 52 -1.99 -10.68 -6.97
N ASN A 53 -1.34 -11.65 -7.62
CA ASN A 53 -0.67 -11.47 -8.90
C ASN A 53 -1.62 -10.99 -10.00
N ALA A 54 -2.86 -11.49 -10.04
CA ALA A 54 -3.90 -11.02 -10.97
C ALA A 54 -4.38 -9.59 -10.69
N LEU A 55 -4.25 -9.11 -9.44
CA LEU A 55 -4.48 -7.72 -9.05
C LEU A 55 -3.27 -6.81 -9.30
N GLY A 56 -2.13 -7.35 -9.74
CA GLY A 56 -0.87 -6.62 -9.93
C GLY A 56 -0.01 -6.48 -8.67
N ILE A 57 -0.30 -7.28 -7.63
CA ILE A 57 0.49 -7.38 -6.40
C ILE A 57 1.36 -8.64 -6.53
N THR A 58 2.65 -8.46 -6.81
CA THR A 58 3.60 -9.56 -7.11
C THR A 58 4.86 -9.55 -6.24
N SER A 59 5.01 -8.58 -5.34
CA SER A 59 6.21 -8.41 -4.51
C SER A 59 5.85 -8.02 -3.07
N LEU A 60 6.64 -8.47 -2.10
CA LEU A 60 6.43 -8.19 -0.67
C LEU A 60 6.48 -6.69 -0.39
N LYS A 61 7.32 -5.95 -1.14
CA LYS A 61 7.37 -4.49 -1.06
C LYS A 61 5.99 -3.83 -1.25
N GLN A 62 5.20 -4.28 -2.23
CA GLN A 62 3.86 -3.73 -2.46
C GLN A 62 2.94 -3.98 -1.25
N VAL A 63 2.99 -5.17 -0.65
CA VAL A 63 2.20 -5.50 0.55
C VAL A 63 2.66 -4.70 1.78
N ALA A 64 3.96 -4.43 1.91
CA ALA A 64 4.51 -3.55 2.93
C ALA A 64 4.11 -2.07 2.74
N GLU A 65 3.78 -1.67 1.51
CA GLU A 65 3.30 -0.34 1.11
C GLU A 65 1.77 -0.25 1.01
N PHE A 66 1.01 -1.27 1.45
CA PHE A 66 -0.46 -1.18 1.50
C PHE A 66 -0.93 -0.10 2.48
N ASP A 67 -1.77 0.81 1.98
CA ASP A 67 -2.64 1.67 2.77
C ASP A 67 -3.88 0.91 3.28
N ALA A 68 -4.62 1.53 4.20
CA ALA A 68 -5.90 1.01 4.68
C ALA A 68 -6.90 0.74 3.53
N ALA A 69 -6.96 1.63 2.54
CA ALA A 69 -7.86 1.47 1.40
C ALA A 69 -7.49 0.28 0.48
N GLU A 70 -6.19 0.04 0.25
CA GLU A 70 -5.75 -1.13 -0.53
C GLU A 70 -5.94 -2.41 0.28
N THR A 71 -5.71 -2.35 1.61
CA THR A 71 -5.98 -3.46 2.54
C THR A 71 -7.46 -3.86 2.53
N GLU A 72 -8.39 -2.91 2.67
CA GLU A 72 -9.84 -3.16 2.59
C GLU A 72 -10.24 -3.69 1.20
N ARG A 73 -9.71 -3.10 0.12
CA ARG A 73 -9.98 -3.54 -1.25
C ARG A 73 -9.56 -5.00 -1.46
N VAL A 74 -8.32 -5.34 -1.10
CA VAL A 74 -7.78 -6.69 -1.26
C VAL A 74 -8.50 -7.66 -0.32
N ASP A 75 -8.85 -7.25 0.91
CA ASP A 75 -9.62 -8.11 1.83
C ASP A 75 -11.04 -8.40 1.30
N ALA A 76 -11.70 -7.41 0.71
CA ALA A 76 -13.01 -7.58 0.05
C ALA A 76 -12.92 -8.48 -1.20
N GLU A 77 -11.92 -8.28 -2.06
CA GLU A 77 -11.68 -9.09 -3.27
C GLU A 77 -11.32 -10.57 -2.91
N LEU A 78 -10.68 -10.77 -1.77
CA LEU A 78 -10.38 -12.09 -1.20
C LEU A 78 -11.52 -12.65 -0.33
N ASN A 79 -12.54 -11.85 -0.01
CA ASN A 79 -13.65 -12.14 0.91
C ASN A 79 -13.16 -12.62 2.29
N PHE A 80 -12.16 -11.93 2.83
CA PHE A 80 -11.37 -12.35 3.99
C PHE A 80 -11.86 -11.82 5.34
N LYS A 81 -12.69 -10.76 5.35
CA LYS A 81 -13.35 -10.16 6.53
C LYS A 81 -12.34 -9.66 7.59
N GLY A 82 -11.38 -8.87 7.13
CA GLY A 82 -10.31 -8.25 7.92
C GLY A 82 -9.13 -9.18 8.21
N ARG A 83 -8.97 -10.32 7.50
CA ARG A 83 -7.87 -11.26 7.80
C ARG A 83 -6.50 -10.68 7.47
N ILE A 84 -6.40 -9.85 6.42
CA ILE A 84 -5.14 -9.21 6.01
C ILE A 84 -4.56 -8.36 7.13
N GLU A 85 -5.44 -7.59 7.80
CA GLU A 85 -5.10 -6.77 8.96
C GLU A 85 -4.89 -7.61 10.22
N ARG A 86 -5.75 -8.60 10.47
CA ARG A 86 -5.68 -9.48 11.66
C ARG A 86 -4.50 -10.46 11.67
N GLU A 87 -3.89 -10.73 10.51
CA GLU A 87 -2.61 -11.44 10.38
C GLU A 87 -1.44 -10.47 10.08
N ASP A 88 -1.64 -9.15 10.21
CA ASP A 88 -0.58 -8.14 10.07
C ASP A 88 0.25 -8.27 8.78
N TRP A 89 -0.38 -8.55 7.63
CA TRP A 89 0.33 -8.85 6.35
C TRP A 89 1.37 -7.78 5.98
N ILE A 90 1.01 -6.51 6.19
CA ILE A 90 1.87 -5.34 5.97
C ILE A 90 3.13 -5.42 6.84
N GLN A 91 2.97 -5.79 8.11
CA GLN A 91 4.06 -5.87 9.07
C GLN A 91 4.94 -7.11 8.81
N GLN A 92 4.33 -8.24 8.41
CA GLN A 92 5.07 -9.42 7.99
C GLN A 92 5.91 -9.15 6.74
N ALA A 93 5.35 -8.45 5.75
CA ALA A 93 6.07 -8.02 4.56
C ALA A 93 7.26 -7.10 4.91
N LYS A 94 7.08 -6.15 5.84
CA LYS A 94 8.19 -5.31 6.36
C LYS A 94 9.27 -6.13 7.08
N ASP A 95 8.88 -7.11 7.90
CA ASP A 95 9.80 -7.97 8.64
C ASP A 95 10.61 -8.87 7.66
N LEU A 96 9.97 -9.38 6.60
CA LEU A 96 10.61 -10.12 5.50
C LEU A 96 11.61 -9.25 4.72
N LEU A 97 11.25 -8.02 4.36
CA LEU A 97 12.15 -7.07 3.70
C LEU A 97 13.34 -6.68 4.60
N ALA A 98 13.17 -6.76 5.92
CA ALA A 98 14.24 -6.60 6.90
C ALA A 98 15.06 -7.89 7.14
N GLY A 99 14.85 -8.95 6.35
CA GLY A 99 15.57 -10.22 6.43
C GLY A 99 15.16 -11.12 7.59
N LYS A 100 14.00 -10.89 8.21
CA LYS A 100 13.47 -11.75 9.28
C LYS A 100 12.85 -13.03 8.68
N PRO A 101 12.93 -14.20 9.36
CA PRO A 101 12.30 -15.43 8.89
C PRO A 101 10.80 -15.28 8.60
N PRO A 102 10.28 -15.94 7.54
CA PRO A 102 8.86 -15.95 7.22
C PRO A 102 8.02 -16.48 8.38
N ARG A 103 6.94 -15.76 8.69
CA ARG A 103 5.91 -16.21 9.63
C ARG A 103 4.92 -17.19 9.00
N ALA A 104 4.93 -17.36 7.69
CA ALA A 104 4.13 -18.37 7.01
C ALA A 104 4.40 -19.78 7.55
N LYS A 105 3.43 -20.30 8.31
CA LYS A 105 3.31 -21.74 8.50
C LYS A 105 3.00 -22.33 7.13
N SER A 106 3.98 -23.01 6.53
CA SER A 106 3.79 -23.85 5.35
C SER A 106 2.81 -24.97 5.67
N ALA A 107 1.52 -24.68 5.47
CA ALA A 107 0.39 -25.51 5.85
C ALA A 107 -0.63 -25.53 4.71
N ASN A 108 -0.22 -26.09 3.58
CA ASN A 108 -1.13 -26.52 2.53
C ASN A 108 -1.05 -28.04 2.42
N LYS A 109 -1.93 -28.72 3.15
CA LYS A 109 -2.14 -30.18 3.11
C LYS A 109 -3.59 -30.47 2.72
#